data_AF-A0A1L5KKH0-F1
#
_entry.id   AF-A0A1L5KKH0-F1
#
_cell.length_a   1.000
_cell.length_b   1.000
_cell.length_c   1.000
_cell.angle_alpha   90.00
_cell.angle_beta   90.00
_cell.angle_gamma   90.00
#
_symmetry.space_group_name_H-M   'P 1'
#
loop_
_entity.id
_entity.type
_entity.pdbx_description
1 polymer ?
#
loop_
_entity_poly.entity_id
_entity_poly.type
_entity_poly.pdbx_seq_one_letter_code
_entity_poly.pdbx_strand_id
1 'polypeptide(L)'
;MQETSTGKDKLKGQLPADVIVGHKTGSSDRTPEGIKIADNDAGFVILPNGQKYYIAVFVMESQENDADNAAIIASISKIVYDTLNSDIQ
;
A
#
# COMPACT_ATOMS: atom_id res chain seq x y z
N MET A 1 11.79 -8.12 -1.88
CA MET A 1 10.42 -7.55 -1.77
C MET A 1 9.74 -7.92 -0.45
N GLN A 2 9.78 -9.18 0.02
CA GLN A 2 9.13 -9.55 1.29
C GLN A 2 9.81 -8.94 2.54
N GLU A 3 11.13 -8.78 2.50
CA GLU A 3 11.92 -8.16 3.57
C GLU A 3 12.00 -6.62 3.47
N THR A 4 11.23 -5.99 2.58
CA THR A 4 11.22 -4.53 2.42
C THR A 4 10.85 -3.87 3.75
N SER A 5 11.68 -2.92 4.20
CA SER A 5 11.54 -2.25 5.50
C SER A 5 10.88 -0.86 5.44
N THR A 6 10.82 -0.25 4.25
CA THR A 6 10.19 1.05 3.99
C THR A 6 8.68 0.93 3.78
N GLY A 7 7.89 1.97 4.11
CA GLY A 7 6.45 2.04 3.79
C GLY A 7 5.60 1.01 4.51
N LYS A 8 5.90 0.72 5.78
CA LYS A 8 5.13 -0.20 6.62
C LYS A 8 3.68 0.26 6.85
N ASP A 9 3.44 1.54 6.64
CA ASP A 9 2.18 2.28 6.75
C ASP A 9 1.41 2.37 5.41
N LYS A 10 1.95 1.84 4.30
CA LYS A 10 1.31 1.82 2.98
C LYS A 10 0.48 0.56 2.76
N LEU A 11 0.82 -0.32 1.79
CA LEU A 11 0.00 -1.51 1.50
C LEU A 11 -0.22 -2.40 2.73
N LYS A 12 0.71 -2.38 3.68
CA LYS A 12 0.66 -3.14 4.95
C LYS A 12 -0.13 -2.44 6.06
N GLY A 13 -0.38 -1.13 5.97
CA GLY A 13 -0.68 -0.28 7.12
C GLY A 13 -1.96 -0.61 7.87
N GLN A 14 -2.94 -1.24 7.20
CA GLN A 14 -4.23 -1.62 7.80
C GLN A 14 -4.57 -3.10 7.60
N LEU A 15 -3.61 -3.91 7.17
CA LEU A 15 -3.79 -5.37 7.08
C LEU A 15 -3.45 -6.03 8.43
N PRO A 16 -4.01 -7.21 8.73
CA PRO A 16 -3.57 -8.00 9.89
C PRO A 16 -2.05 -8.22 9.89
N ALA A 17 -1.44 -8.23 11.08
CA ALA A 17 0.01 -8.21 11.23
C ALA A 17 0.72 -9.46 10.69
N ASP A 18 0.00 -10.58 10.56
CA ASP A 18 0.45 -11.85 10.03
C ASP A 18 0.31 -11.96 8.50
N VAL A 19 -0.34 -11.01 7.84
CA VAL A 19 -0.47 -10.99 6.37
C VAL A 19 0.88 -10.69 5.71
N ILE A 20 1.28 -11.57 4.78
CA ILE A 20 2.57 -11.48 4.11
C ILE A 20 2.51 -10.47 2.95
N VAL A 21 3.09 -9.32 3.26
CA VAL A 21 3.53 -8.16 2.45
C VAL A 21 4.77 -8.30 1.57
N GLY A 22 4.71 -8.66 0.27
CA GLY A 22 5.88 -8.55 -0.61
C GLY A 22 5.82 -7.32 -1.51
N HIS A 23 6.58 -6.25 -1.23
CA HIS A 23 6.36 -4.96 -1.92
C HIS A 23 7.63 -4.16 -2.21
N LYS A 24 7.46 -3.10 -3.01
CA LYS A 24 8.45 -2.05 -3.27
C LYS A 24 7.76 -0.69 -3.33
N THR A 25 8.27 0.22 -2.50
CA THR A 25 7.81 1.60 -2.39
C THR A 25 8.49 2.54 -3.39
N GLY A 26 7.82 3.66 -3.69
CA GLY A 26 8.40 4.84 -4.32
C GLY A 26 7.87 6.11 -3.64
N SER A 27 8.69 7.15 -3.57
CA SER A 27 8.31 8.48 -3.06
C SER A 27 9.13 9.52 -3.80
N SER A 28 8.49 10.59 -4.26
CA SER A 28 9.19 11.80 -4.68
C SER A 28 9.38 12.75 -3.50
N ASP A 29 10.20 13.78 -3.73
CA ASP A 29 10.15 15.01 -2.94
C ASP A 29 8.84 15.77 -3.20
N ARG A 30 8.65 16.87 -2.47
CA ARG A 30 7.57 17.83 -2.73
C ARG A 30 8.10 19.03 -3.50
N THR A 31 7.27 19.61 -4.36
CA THR A 31 7.55 20.91 -4.98
C THR A 31 7.51 22.01 -3.91
N PRO A 32 8.04 23.22 -4.20
CA PRO A 32 7.94 24.37 -3.29
C PRO A 32 6.49 24.73 -2.93
N GLU A 33 5.53 24.44 -3.79
CA GLU A 33 4.08 24.63 -3.59
C GLU A 33 3.44 23.54 -2.73
N GLY A 34 4.23 22.56 -2.26
CA GLY A 34 3.79 21.48 -1.38
C GLY A 34 3.29 20.22 -2.10
N ILE A 35 3.34 20.18 -3.44
CA ILE A 35 2.81 19.06 -4.22
C ILE A 35 3.76 17.87 -4.17
N LYS A 36 3.26 16.70 -3.74
CA LYS A 36 3.99 15.44 -3.84
C LYS A 36 3.69 14.78 -5.19
N ILE A 37 4.69 14.73 -6.06
CA ILE A 37 4.54 14.19 -7.42
C ILE A 37 4.19 12.70 -7.39
N ALA A 38 4.79 11.93 -6.48
CA ALA A 38 4.50 10.52 -6.33
C ALA A 38 4.65 10.03 -4.88
N ASP A 39 3.66 9.27 -4.42
CA ASP A 39 3.74 8.42 -3.25
C ASP A 39 3.12 7.05 -3.58
N ASN A 40 3.99 6.05 -3.72
CA ASN A 40 3.65 4.81 -4.40
C ASN A 40 3.97 3.59 -3.54
N ASP A 41 3.24 2.51 -3.78
CA ASP A 41 3.61 1.17 -3.33
C ASP A 41 2.99 0.11 -4.24
N ALA A 42 3.77 -0.92 -4.57
CA ALA A 42 3.34 -2.03 -5.42
C ALA A 42 3.93 -3.35 -4.94
N GLY A 43 3.15 -4.42 -5.04
CA GLY A 43 3.57 -5.71 -4.50
C GLY A 43 2.57 -6.84 -4.70
N PHE A 44 2.85 -7.94 -4.01
CA PHE A 44 1.94 -9.07 -3.83
C PHE A 44 1.54 -9.21 -2.37
N VAL A 45 0.31 -9.67 -2.13
CA VAL A 45 -0.23 -10.02 -0.82
C VAL A 45 -0.62 -11.49 -0.83
N ILE A 46 -0.30 -12.21 0.25
CA ILE A 46 -0.69 -13.62 0.42
C ILE A 46 -1.96 -13.68 1.29
N LEU A 47 -3.04 -14.21 0.72
CA LEU A 47 -4.31 -14.46 1.42
C LEU A 47 -4.19 -15.69 2.36
N PRO A 48 -5.10 -15.87 3.33
CA PRO A 48 -5.04 -16.99 4.28
C PRO A 48 -5.02 -18.37 3.63
N ASN A 49 -5.64 -18.54 2.46
CA ASN A 49 -5.61 -19.79 1.70
C ASN A 49 -4.30 -20.01 0.90
N GLY A 50 -3.32 -19.11 1.00
CA GLY A 50 -2.03 -19.16 0.30
C GLY A 50 -2.04 -18.57 -1.11
N GLN A 51 -3.21 -18.19 -1.65
CA GLN A 51 -3.30 -17.52 -2.94
C GLN A 51 -2.68 -16.12 -2.87
N LYS A 52 -2.06 -15.68 -3.97
CA LYS A 52 -1.47 -14.34 -4.09
C LYS A 52 -2.34 -13.48 -4.99
N TYR A 53 -2.50 -12.22 -4.61
CA TYR A 53 -2.91 -11.17 -5.54
C TYR A 53 -1.81 -10.13 -5.65
N TYR A 54 -1.83 -9.37 -6.75
CA TYR A 54 -0.88 -8.30 -7.03
C TYR A 54 -1.64 -6.98 -7.03
N ILE A 55 -1.05 -5.95 -6.43
CA ILE A 55 -1.64 -4.63 -6.27
C ILE A 55 -0.57 -3.56 -6.47
N ALA A 56 -0.95 -2.48 -7.13
CA ALA A 56 -0.15 -1.27 -7.24
C ALA A 56 -1.06 -0.06 -6.99
N VAL A 57 -0.62 0.83 -6.10
CA VAL A 57 -1.32 2.07 -5.79
C VAL A 57 -0.35 3.23 -5.97
N PHE A 58 -0.74 4.19 -6.81
CA PHE A 58 0.03 5.39 -7.09
C PHE A 58 -0.79 6.61 -6.69
N VAL A 59 -0.33 7.32 -5.67
CA VAL A 59 -0.90 8.62 -5.28
C VAL A 59 -0.02 9.69 -5.92
N MET A 60 -0.57 10.46 -6.85
CA MET A 60 0.18 11.42 -7.65
C MET A 60 -0.39 12.83 -7.52
N GLU A 61 0.47 13.83 -7.72
CA GLU A 61 0.13 15.26 -7.68
C GLU A 61 -0.67 15.67 -6.43
N SER A 62 -0.27 15.09 -5.29
CA SER A 62 -1.03 15.21 -4.03
C SER A 62 -0.66 16.46 -3.25
N GLN A 63 -1.69 17.17 -2.77
CA GLN A 63 -1.56 18.25 -1.78
C GLN A 63 -1.59 17.72 -0.33
N GLU A 64 -1.97 16.47 -0.12
CA GLU A 64 -2.05 15.85 1.21
C GLU A 64 -0.66 15.67 1.81
N ASN A 65 -0.56 15.56 3.14
CA ASN A 65 0.70 15.24 3.82
C ASN A 65 1.11 13.76 3.60
N ASP A 66 2.31 13.40 4.06
CA ASP A 66 2.86 12.06 3.83
C ASP A 66 2.08 10.94 4.52
N ALA A 67 1.58 11.20 5.74
CA ALA A 67 0.81 10.22 6.49
C ALA A 67 -0.54 9.95 5.82
N ASP A 68 -1.21 11.00 5.33
CA ASP A 68 -2.50 10.86 4.63
C ASP A 68 -2.33 10.17 3.27
N ASN A 69 -1.25 10.46 2.53
CA ASN A 69 -0.91 9.72 1.31
C ASN A 69 -0.67 8.22 1.59
N ALA A 70 0.06 7.87 2.65
CA ALA A 70 0.24 6.48 3.05
C ALA A 70 -1.08 5.83 3.48
N ALA A 71 -1.93 6.55 4.22
CA ALA A 71 -3.25 6.08 4.65
C ALA A 71 -4.20 5.82 3.49
N ILE A 72 -4.14 6.61 2.41
CA ILE A 72 -4.87 6.35 1.16
C ILE A 72 -4.47 4.99 0.60
N ILE A 73 -3.15 4.73 0.50
CA ILE A 73 -2.63 3.45 0.00
C ILE A 73 -3.07 2.27 0.89
N ALA A 74 -2.98 2.44 2.21
CA ALA A 74 -3.40 1.42 3.18
C ALA A 74 -4.89 1.12 3.10
N SER A 75 -5.73 2.16 2.95
CA SER A 75 -7.19 2.02 2.87
C SER A 75 -7.60 1.28 1.60
N ILE A 76 -7.00 1.62 0.46
CA ILE A 76 -7.24 0.89 -0.80
C ILE A 76 -6.79 -0.57 -0.69
N SER A 77 -5.60 -0.81 -0.12
CA SER A 77 -5.07 -2.16 0.11
C SER A 77 -6.01 -2.99 0.98
N LYS A 78 -6.54 -2.40 2.07
CA LYS A 78 -7.50 -3.03 2.96
C LYS A 78 -8.81 -3.38 2.25
N ILE A 79 -9.37 -2.46 1.46
CA ILE A 79 -10.60 -2.71 0.69
C ILE A 79 -10.42 -3.92 -0.24
N VAL A 80 -9.29 -3.99 -0.95
CA VAL A 80 -8.99 -5.11 -1.85
C VAL A 80 -8.81 -6.41 -1.06
N TYR A 81 -8.05 -6.38 0.04
CA TYR A 81 -7.84 -7.55 0.89
C TYR A 81 -9.16 -8.09 1.44
N ASP A 82 -10.00 -7.24 2.04
CA ASP A 82 -11.27 -7.62 2.65
C ASP A 82 -12.21 -8.24 1.59
N THR A 83 -12.30 -7.63 0.41
CA THR A 83 -13.12 -8.12 -0.70
C THR A 83 -12.66 -9.50 -1.19
N LEU A 84 -11.36 -9.67 -1.47
CA LEU A 84 -10.84 -10.94 -1.97
C LEU A 84 -10.83 -12.04 -0.90
N ASN A 85 -10.69 -11.67 0.38
CA ASN A 85 -10.72 -12.61 1.49
C ASN A 85 -12.15 -13.05 1.82
N SER A 86 -13.17 -12.20 1.66
CA SER A 86 -14.57 -12.61 1.82
C SER A 86 -15.03 -13.62 0.77
N ASP A 87 -14.47 -13.57 -0.44
CA ASP A 87 -14.78 -14.51 -1.53
C ASP A 87 -14.20 -15.93 -1.31
N ILE A 88 -13.36 -16.09 -0.29
CA ILE A 88 -12.68 -17.36 0.07
C ILE A 88 -13.35 -18.02 1.29
N GLN A 89 -14.20 -17.30 2.03
CA GLN A 89 -15.00 -17.82 3.14
C GLN A 89 -16.27 -18.51 2.64
#